data_AF-A0A9P6NFD9-F1
#
_entry.id   AF-A0A9P6NFD9-F1
#
_cell.length_a   1.000
_cell.length_b   1.000
_cell.length_c   1.000
_cell.angle_alpha   90.00
_cell.angle_beta   90.00
_cell.angle_gamma   90.00
#
_symmetry.space_group_name_H-M   'P 1'
#
loop_
_entity.id
_entity.type
_entity.pdbx_description
1 polymer ?
#
loop_
_entity_poly.entity_id
_entity_poly.type
_entity_poly.pdbx_seq_one_letter_code
_entity_poly.pdbx_strand_id
1 'polypeptide(L)'
;MHELDLIDMQGQRSKYNINFCTCMPQAVQLIHYGHFTGSPSLPRTAFSIPLVQFHHDLWLTSSISIQGFLDGLTQFLTRHSPQQHRHECKSDCQDLC
;
A
#
# COMPACT_ATOMS: atom_id res chain seq x y z
N MET A 1 -0.48 19.65 3.79
CA MET A 1 -0.75 18.25 4.19
C MET A 1 -0.91 17.43 2.92
N HIS A 2 -0.17 16.33 2.77
CA HIS A 2 -0.27 15.43 1.61
C HIS A 2 -0.79 14.07 2.08
N GLU A 3 -1.79 13.56 1.34
CA GLU A 3 -2.46 12.30 1.62
C GLU A 3 -1.74 11.18 0.86
N LEU A 4 -1.30 10.14 1.58
CA LEU A 4 -0.59 9.00 1.02
C LEU A 4 -1.27 7.68 1.41
N ASP A 5 -1.27 6.73 0.49
CA ASP A 5 -1.50 5.32 0.77
C ASP A 5 -0.15 4.65 1.10
N LEU A 6 0.03 4.24 2.35
CA LEU A 6 1.18 3.43 2.74
C LEU A 6 0.82 1.95 2.68
N ILE A 7 1.62 1.17 1.97
CA ILE A 7 1.39 -0.26 1.78
C ILE A 7 2.55 -1.03 2.41
N ASP A 8 2.25 -1.92 3.34
CA ASP A 8 3.21 -2.83 3.95
C ASP A 8 2.69 -4.28 3.96
N MET A 9 3.46 -5.21 4.54
CA MET A 9 3.07 -6.63 4.62
C MET A 9 1.88 -6.88 5.57
N GLN A 10 1.60 -5.93 6.48
CA GLN A 10 0.54 -6.04 7.49
C GLN A 10 -0.78 -5.39 7.03
N GLY A 11 -0.73 -4.45 6.09
CA GLY A 11 -1.91 -3.68 5.74
C GLY A 11 -1.67 -2.57 4.72
N GLN A 12 -2.78 -1.97 4.29
CA GLN A 12 -2.81 -0.66 3.65
C GLN A 12 -3.27 0.38 4.66
N ARG A 13 -2.48 1.45 4.85
CA ARG A 13 -2.87 2.64 5.60
C ARG A 13 -3.20 3.75 4.62
N SER A 14 -4.49 3.88 4.35
CA SER A 14 -4.99 4.98 3.52
C SER A 14 -5.07 6.28 4.29
N LYS A 15 -4.92 7.35 3.54
CA LYS A 15 -5.05 8.72 4.02
C LYS A 15 -4.02 9.14 5.07
N TYR A 16 -2.82 8.57 4.99
CA TYR A 16 -1.75 8.89 5.92
C TYR A 16 -1.20 10.28 5.62
N ASN A 17 -1.19 11.15 6.62
CA ASN A 17 -0.77 12.54 6.49
C ASN A 17 0.71 12.67 6.87
N ILE A 18 1.55 12.98 5.89
CA ILE A 18 2.97 13.30 6.11
C ILE A 18 3.20 14.79 5.91
N ASN A 19 3.97 15.37 6.82
CA ASN A 19 4.49 16.72 6.70
C ASN A 19 5.85 16.67 6.02
N PHE A 20 5.84 16.89 4.70
CA PHE A 20 7.08 17.03 3.95
C PHE A 20 7.76 18.37 4.25
N CYS A 21 9.07 18.35 4.46
CA CYS A 21 9.89 19.56 4.40
C CYS A 21 10.06 20.00 2.94
N THR A 22 10.36 21.29 2.73
CA THR A 22 10.82 21.80 1.44
C THR A 22 12.32 21.58 1.22
N CYS A 23 13.02 21.08 2.24
CA CYS A 23 14.46 20.91 2.30
C CYS A 23 15.01 19.78 1.43
N MET A 24 14.19 18.76 1.14
CA MET A 24 14.56 17.59 0.35
C MET A 24 13.39 17.15 -0.54
N PRO A 25 13.63 16.45 -1.66
CA PRO A 25 12.56 15.86 -2.46
C PRO A 25 11.70 14.89 -1.63
N GLN A 26 10.39 14.87 -1.89
CA GLN A 26 9.44 14.02 -1.16
C GLN A 26 9.81 12.54 -1.20
N ALA A 27 10.37 12.07 -2.33
CA ALA A 27 10.83 10.69 -2.47
C ALA A 27 11.98 10.34 -1.52
N VAL A 28 12.93 11.25 -1.33
CA VAL A 28 14.05 11.06 -0.40
C VAL A 28 13.52 11.02 1.04
N GLN A 29 12.59 11.91 1.37
CA GLN A 29 11.95 11.92 2.70
C GLN A 29 11.19 10.62 2.98
N LEU A 30 10.45 10.08 2.00
CA LEU A 30 9.75 8.80 2.14
C LEU A 30 10.74 7.64 2.38
N ILE A 31 11.89 7.64 1.72
CA ILE A 31 12.95 6.64 1.97
C ILE A 31 13.46 6.76 3.41
N HIS A 32 13.65 7.98 3.94
CA HIS A 32 13.97 8.17 5.36
C HIS A 32 12.89 7.64 6.31
N TYR A 33 11.63 7.69 5.90
CA TYR A 33 10.51 7.08 6.63
C TYR A 33 10.37 5.56 6.39
N GLY A 34 11.29 4.93 5.66
CA GLY A 34 11.28 3.50 5.39
C GLY A 34 10.35 3.08 4.26
N HIS A 35 10.01 3.98 3.33
CA HIS A 35 9.09 3.70 2.22
C HIS A 35 9.65 4.13 0.86
N PHE A 36 9.41 3.32 -0.17
CA PHE A 36 9.65 3.62 -1.57
C PHE A 36 8.40 4.24 -2.22
N THR A 37 8.59 5.30 -3.00
CA THR A 37 7.48 5.94 -3.72
C THR A 37 7.07 5.13 -4.94
N GLY A 38 5.77 4.96 -5.17
CA GLY A 38 5.27 4.41 -6.44
C GLY A 38 5.38 5.38 -7.62
N SER A 39 5.51 6.69 -7.35
CA SER A 39 5.71 7.72 -8.37
C SER A 39 6.66 8.81 -7.85
N PRO A 40 7.64 9.26 -8.66
CA PRO A 40 8.64 10.23 -8.24
C PRO A 40 8.14 11.68 -8.21
N SER A 41 7.10 12.03 -8.99
CA SER A 41 6.64 13.42 -9.14
C SER A 41 5.58 13.83 -8.12
N LEU A 42 4.67 12.91 -7.80
CA LEU A 42 3.62 13.12 -6.80
C LEU A 42 3.30 11.76 -6.14
N PRO A 43 3.95 11.43 -5.02
CA PRO A 43 3.71 10.17 -4.35
C PRO A 43 2.29 10.18 -3.78
N ARG A 44 1.39 9.43 -4.41
CA ARG A 44 0.09 9.05 -3.83
C ARG A 44 0.17 7.73 -3.08
N THR A 45 1.14 6.90 -3.42
CA THR A 45 1.33 5.57 -2.86
C THR A 45 2.79 5.37 -2.54
N ALA A 46 3.06 4.79 -1.37
CA ALA A 46 4.40 4.39 -0.97
C ALA A 46 4.38 2.98 -0.38
N PHE A 47 5.35 2.17 -0.78
CA PHE A 47 5.53 0.79 -0.32
C PHE A 47 6.59 0.76 0.75
N SER A 48 6.40 0.00 1.83
CA SER A 48 7.46 -0.16 2.81
C SER A 48 8.69 -0.82 2.17
N ILE A 49 9.89 -0.38 2.54
CA ILE A 49 11.14 -0.95 2.02
C ILE A 49 11.19 -2.48 2.23
N PRO A 50 10.79 -3.04 3.39
CA PRO A 50 10.76 -4.49 3.57
C PRO A 50 9.84 -5.22 2.58
N LEU A 51 8.71 -4.62 2.21
CA LEU A 51 7.80 -5.20 1.22
C LEU A 51 8.44 -5.25 -0.18
N VAL A 52 9.16 -4.20 -0.55
CA VAL A 52 9.90 -4.14 -1.83
C VAL A 52 11.05 -5.16 -1.85
N GLN A 53 11.78 -5.29 -0.74
CA GLN A 53 12.85 -6.29 -0.59
C GLN A 53 12.28 -7.71 -0.68
N PHE A 54 11.15 -7.98 -0.01
CA PHE A 54 10.49 -9.28 -0.09
C PHE A 54 10.07 -9.65 -1.52
N HIS A 55 9.50 -8.70 -2.28
CA HIS A 55 9.25 -8.90 -3.71
C HIS A 55 10.52 -9.21 -4.49
N HIS A 56 11.62 -8.51 -4.21
CA HIS A 56 12.90 -8.75 -4.88
C HIS A 56 13.42 -10.17 -4.62
N ASP A 57 13.37 -10.64 -3.38
CA ASP A 57 13.80 -12.00 -3.02
C ASP A 57 12.91 -13.07 -3.68
N LEU A 58 11.60 -12.83 -3.74
CA LEU A 58 10.67 -13.69 -4.48
C LEU A 58 10.98 -13.72 -5.97
N TRP A 59 11.23 -12.55 -6.57
CA TRP A 59 11.56 -12.44 -7.99
C TRP A 59 12.87 -13.16 -8.34
N LEU A 60 13.86 -13.14 -7.45
CA LEU A 60 15.12 -13.87 -7.64
C LEU A 60 14.98 -15.40 -7.56
N THR A 61 13.98 -15.90 -6.83
CA THR A 61 13.81 -17.32 -6.52
C THR A 61 12.63 -17.97 -7.26
N SER A 62 11.84 -17.20 -7.99
CA SER A 62 10.61 -17.65 -8.65
C SER A 62 10.33 -16.88 -9.94
N SER A 63 9.38 -17.35 -10.74
CA SER A 63 8.93 -16.68 -11.98
C SER A 63 7.80 -15.66 -11.73
N ILE A 64 7.71 -15.09 -10.54
CA ILE A 64 6.66 -14.12 -10.19
C ILE A 64 6.96 -12.79 -10.87
N SER A 65 5.99 -12.30 -11.66
CA SER A 65 6.03 -10.96 -12.21
C SER A 65 5.63 -9.92 -11.17
N ILE A 66 6.08 -8.67 -11.33
CA ILE A 66 5.65 -7.56 -10.46
C ILE A 66 4.13 -7.42 -10.42
N GLN A 67 3.45 -7.61 -11.56
CA GLN A 67 1.99 -7.57 -11.63
C GLN A 67 1.37 -8.69 -10.81
N GLY A 68 1.84 -9.94 -10.97
CA GLY A 68 1.33 -11.08 -10.22
C GLY A 68 1.55 -10.94 -8.70
N PHE A 69 2.70 -10.37 -8.30
CA PHE A 69 2.96 -10.02 -6.91
C PHE A 69 1.97 -8.96 -6.40
N LEU A 70 1.77 -7.87 -7.14
CA LEU A 70 0.85 -6.81 -6.76
C LEU A 70 -0.59 -7.30 -6.68
N ASP A 71 -1.06 -8.11 -7.62
CA ASP A 71 -2.39 -8.70 -7.60
C ASP A 71 -2.59 -9.60 -6.38
N GLY A 72 -1.63 -10.48 -6.09
CA GLY A 72 -1.64 -11.35 -4.92
C GLY A 72 -1.61 -10.55 -3.61
N LEU A 73 -0.78 -9.53 -3.54
CA LEU A 73 -0.70 -8.62 -2.39
C LEU A 73 -2.02 -7.88 -2.18
N THR A 74 -2.60 -7.29 -3.23
CA THR A 74 -3.89 -6.60 -3.14
C THR A 74 -4.98 -7.56 -2.66
N GLN A 75 -5.09 -8.77 -3.24
CA GLN A 75 -6.06 -9.76 -2.79
C GLN A 75 -5.84 -10.19 -1.33
N PHE A 76 -4.59 -10.31 -0.89
CA PHE A 76 -4.25 -10.59 0.50
C PHE A 76 -4.71 -9.44 1.41
N LEU A 77 -4.33 -8.20 1.09
CA LEU A 77 -4.64 -7.03 1.90
C LEU A 77 -6.15 -6.74 1.94
N THR A 78 -6.88 -6.91 0.84
CA THR A 78 -8.33 -6.77 0.80
C THR A 78 -9.00 -7.75 1.77
N ARG A 79 -8.63 -9.03 1.73
CA ARG A 79 -9.15 -10.08 2.62
C ARG A 79 -8.91 -9.82 4.10
N HIS A 80 -7.78 -9.19 4.44
CA HIS A 80 -7.38 -8.91 5.82
C HIS A 80 -7.71 -7.48 6.26
N SER A 81 -8.36 -6.69 5.41
CA SER A 81 -8.79 -5.35 5.75
C SER A 81 -10.11 -5.38 6.54
N PRO A 82 -10.19 -4.74 7.71
CA PRO A 82 -11.44 -4.66 8.48
C PRO A 82 -12.57 -3.89 7.76
N GLN A 83 -12.29 -3.27 6.61
CA GLN A 83 -13.28 -2.56 5.79
C GLN A 83 -14.22 -3.51 5.02
N GLN A 84 -13.85 -4.78 4.76
CA GLN A 84 -14.75 -5.73 4.08
C GLN A 84 -16.05 -5.99 4.88
N HIS A 85 -15.97 -6.03 6.21
CA HIS A 85 -17.16 -6.17 7.06
C HIS A 85 -18.19 -5.04 6.88
N ARG A 86 -17.81 -3.88 6.35
CA ARG A 86 -18.75 -2.76 6.15
C ARG A 86 -19.50 -2.82 4.81
N HIS A 87 -18.96 -3.50 3.80
CA HIS A 87 -19.61 -3.66 2.51
C HIS A 87 -20.48 -4.92 2.45
N GLU A 88 -20.04 -6.04 3.03
CA GLU A 88 -20.87 -7.25 3.17
C GLU A 88 -22.05 -7.05 4.13
N CYS A 89 -21.88 -6.28 5.21
CA CYS A 89 -23.00 -5.88 6.07
C CYS A 89 -23.95 -4.87 5.39
N LYS A 90 -23.53 -4.21 4.29
CA LYS A 90 -24.39 -3.30 3.54
C LYS A 90 -25.31 -4.04 2.57
N SER A 91 -24.82 -5.11 1.94
CA SER A 91 -25.63 -5.98 1.08
C SER A 91 -26.60 -6.86 1.88
N ASP A 92 -26.26 -7.24 3.11
CA ASP A 92 -27.11 -8.08 3.96
C ASP A 92 -28.24 -7.29 4.67
N CYS A 93 -28.16 -5.95 4.66
CA CYS A 93 -29.19 -5.07 5.24
C CYS A 93 -30.19 -4.55 4.19
N GLN A 94 -30.05 -4.96 2.92
CA GLN A 94 -30.95 -4.54 1.83
C GLN A 94 -32.05 -5.56 1.50
N ASP A 95 -32.04 -6.75 2.11
CA ASP A 95 -33.07 -7.78 1.95
C ASP A 95 -34.02 -7.92 3.17
N LEU A 96 -33.97 -6.96 4.11
CA LEU A 96 -34.92 -6.84 5.22
C LEU A 96 -35.61 -5.46 5.19
N CYS A 97 -36.44 -5.23 4.18
CA CYS A 97 -37.55 -4.27 4.15
C CYS A 97 -38.69 -4.86 3.32
#